data_AF-A0A2C9K047-F1
#
_entry.id   AF-A0A2C9K047-F1
#
_cell.length_a   1.000
_cell.length_b   1.000
_cell.length_c   1.000
_cell.angle_alpha   90.00
_cell.angle_beta   90.00
_cell.angle_gamma   90.00
#
_symmetry.space_group_name_H-M   'P 1'
#
loop_
_entity.id
_entity.type
_entity.pdbx_description
1 polymer ?
#
loop_
_entity_poly.entity_id
_entity_poly.type
_entity_poly.pdbx_seq_one_letter_code
_entity_poly.pdbx_strand_id
1 'polypeptide(L)'
;MGIQMKVLTMGVIMNVLKMGVQNEATEVDLGYGISGSSNATGDAVKKLDVLANDLFINMLSSSYTCCILVSEENDTVIEVEDKFKGKYIVCFDPLDGSSNIDCLVSIGSIFGIYKKQNEGPLSLKDVLQSGDNLVCAGYALYGSATMVVLSLGQGVNGFMYDPAVGEFLLTERNMRIKPRGKIYSINEGYDMFWDDATREYVNNKKRPKDGTSPYGARYIGSMVADVHRTICYGGIFMYPATSEAPKGKVKKNICLSTRGAPD
;
A
#
# COMPACT_ATOMS: atom_id res chain seq x y z
N MET A 1 -8.93 -24.92 -11.83
CA MET A 1 -9.67 -24.35 -10.68
C MET A 1 -8.89 -23.27 -9.90
N GLY A 2 -7.56 -23.36 -9.75
CA GLY A 2 -6.76 -22.35 -9.02
C GLY A 2 -6.61 -20.97 -9.70
N ILE A 3 -6.62 -20.91 -11.04
CA ILE A 3 -6.47 -19.66 -11.81
C ILE A 3 -7.77 -18.84 -11.80
N GLN A 4 -8.94 -19.46 -12.01
CA GLN A 4 -10.24 -18.77 -12.03
C GLN A 4 -10.57 -18.07 -10.69
N MET A 5 -10.22 -18.66 -9.54
CA MET A 5 -10.44 -18.00 -8.25
C MET A 5 -9.48 -16.84 -7.99
N LYS A 6 -8.23 -16.90 -8.48
CA LYS A 6 -7.32 -15.75 -8.43
C LYS A 6 -7.86 -14.58 -9.26
N VAL A 7 -8.48 -14.86 -10.41
CA VAL A 7 -9.11 -13.85 -11.27
C VAL A 7 -10.35 -13.22 -10.61
N LEU A 8 -11.17 -14.00 -9.90
CA LEU A 8 -12.39 -13.47 -9.25
C LEU A 8 -12.06 -12.50 -8.11
N THR A 9 -11.15 -12.89 -7.21
CA THR A 9 -10.71 -12.02 -6.11
C THR A 9 -9.96 -10.79 -6.62
N MET A 10 -9.20 -10.93 -7.72
CA MET A 10 -8.57 -9.79 -8.38
C MET A 10 -9.60 -8.85 -9.00
N GLY A 11 -10.62 -9.37 -9.68
CA GLY A 11 -11.71 -8.54 -10.22
C GLY A 11 -12.44 -7.76 -9.13
N VAL A 12 -12.66 -8.36 -7.96
CA VAL A 12 -13.22 -7.69 -6.79
C VAL A 12 -12.30 -6.57 -6.31
N ILE A 13 -11.01 -6.83 -6.13
CA ILE A 13 -10.05 -5.80 -5.70
C ILE A 13 -9.95 -4.67 -6.72
N MET A 14 -9.88 -4.97 -8.01
CA MET A 14 -9.87 -3.96 -9.06
C MET A 14 -11.17 -3.14 -9.06
N ASN A 15 -12.31 -3.76 -8.74
CA ASN A 15 -13.58 -3.05 -8.56
C ASN A 15 -13.60 -2.18 -7.30
N VAL A 16 -13.05 -2.67 -6.18
CA VAL A 16 -12.88 -1.87 -4.94
C VAL A 16 -12.06 -0.63 -5.24
N LEU A 17 -10.91 -0.82 -5.89
CA LEU A 17 -9.99 0.25 -6.26
C LEU A 17 -10.62 1.21 -7.28
N LYS A 18 -11.39 0.70 -8.25
CA LYS A 18 -12.15 1.51 -9.22
C LYS A 18 -13.17 2.42 -8.52
N MET A 19 -13.93 1.88 -7.57
CA MET A 19 -14.91 2.67 -6.81
C MET A 19 -14.22 3.65 -5.85
N GLY A 20 -13.07 3.27 -5.28
CA GLY A 20 -12.26 4.17 -4.45
C GLY A 20 -11.81 5.39 -5.23
N VAL A 21 -11.27 5.18 -6.43
CA VAL A 21 -10.85 6.24 -7.35
C VAL A 21 -12.01 7.16 -7.76
N GLN A 22 -13.19 6.58 -8.02
CA GLN A 22 -14.38 7.37 -8.35
C GLN A 22 -14.85 8.22 -7.18
N ASN A 23 -14.87 7.66 -5.97
CA ASN A 23 -15.31 8.36 -4.75
C ASN A 23 -14.31 9.46 -4.33
N GLU A 24 -13.01 9.17 -4.38
CA GLU A 24 -11.95 10.17 -4.13
C GLU A 24 -12.04 11.34 -5.11
N ALA A 25 -12.23 11.06 -6.41
CA ALA A 25 -12.40 12.11 -7.41
C ALA A 25 -13.63 12.99 -7.15
N THR A 26 -14.77 12.39 -6.74
CA THR A 26 -15.98 13.14 -6.40
C THR A 26 -15.86 13.95 -5.10
N GLU A 27 -15.16 13.44 -4.07
CA GLU A 27 -14.99 14.18 -2.81
C GLU A 27 -13.96 15.30 -2.93
N VAL A 28 -12.89 15.12 -3.71
CA VAL A 28 -11.98 16.24 -4.05
C VAL A 28 -12.76 17.33 -4.79
N ASP A 29 -13.64 16.97 -5.73
CA ASP A 29 -14.46 17.95 -6.46
C ASP A 29 -15.48 18.67 -5.54
N LEU A 30 -16.10 17.96 -4.60
CA LEU A 30 -17.01 18.52 -3.58
C LEU A 30 -16.29 19.34 -2.48
N GLY A 31 -15.03 19.02 -2.17
CA GLY A 31 -14.21 19.72 -1.19
C GLY A 31 -13.68 21.08 -1.68
N TYR A 32 -13.55 21.24 -3.01
CA TYR A 32 -13.15 22.51 -3.63
C TYR A 32 -14.31 23.28 -4.28
N GLY A 33 -15.49 22.65 -4.47
CA GLY A 33 -16.67 23.24 -5.12
C GLY A 33 -17.89 23.43 -4.21
N ILE A 34 -18.10 24.68 -3.75
CA ILE A 34 -19.36 25.25 -3.22
C ILE A 34 -20.02 24.45 -2.07
N SER A 35 -19.39 24.42 -0.90
CA SER A 35 -20.16 24.55 0.34
C SER A 35 -19.34 25.32 1.39
N GLY A 36 -19.86 26.47 1.80
CA GLY A 36 -19.24 27.33 2.79
C GLY A 36 -19.34 26.72 4.19
N SER A 37 -18.33 25.95 4.58
CA SER A 37 -17.97 25.77 5.99
C SER A 37 -16.51 25.37 6.07
N SER A 38 -15.68 26.33 6.50
CA SER A 38 -14.28 26.12 6.85
C SER A 38 -14.18 25.20 8.07
N ASN A 39 -14.18 23.88 7.84
CA ASN A 39 -13.84 22.92 8.87
C ASN A 39 -12.37 22.54 8.71
N ALA A 40 -11.66 22.48 9.82
CA ALA A 40 -10.21 22.37 9.89
C ALA A 40 -9.67 21.19 9.06
N THR A 41 -8.50 21.37 8.45
CA THR A 41 -7.83 20.46 7.51
C THR A 41 -7.75 19.00 8.00
N GLY A 42 -7.65 18.78 9.32
CA GLY A 42 -7.64 17.42 9.91
C GLY A 42 -8.97 16.66 9.91
N ASP A 43 -10.12 17.34 9.77
CA ASP A 43 -11.44 16.68 9.72
C ASP A 43 -11.75 16.11 8.32
N ALA A 44 -11.17 16.69 7.27
CA ALA A 44 -11.32 16.19 5.90
C ALA A 44 -10.50 14.92 5.67
N VAL A 45 -9.24 14.90 6.12
CA VAL A 45 -8.34 13.73 6.06
C VAL A 45 -8.97 12.51 6.75
N LYS A 46 -9.46 12.68 7.99
CA LYS A 46 -10.12 11.60 8.73
C LYS A 46 -11.37 11.05 8.04
N LYS A 47 -12.08 11.86 7.25
CA LYS A 47 -13.26 11.40 6.51
C LYS A 47 -12.87 10.49 5.36
N LEU A 48 -11.80 10.81 4.64
CA LEU A 48 -11.37 10.01 3.50
C LEU A 48 -10.78 8.66 3.94
N ASP A 49 -10.02 8.64 5.04
CA ASP A 49 -9.51 7.39 5.64
C ASP A 49 -10.68 6.45 6.03
N VAL A 50 -11.71 6.99 6.71
CA VAL A 50 -12.90 6.23 7.12
C VAL A 50 -13.70 5.75 5.90
N LEU A 51 -13.90 6.62 4.90
CA LEU A 51 -14.62 6.27 3.67
C LEU A 51 -13.91 5.15 2.91
N ALA A 52 -12.60 5.29 2.71
CA ALA A 52 -11.79 4.29 2.02
C ALA A 52 -11.85 2.96 2.76
N ASN A 53 -11.72 2.98 4.08
CA ASN A 53 -11.82 1.78 4.91
C ASN A 53 -13.19 1.08 4.76
N ASP A 54 -14.28 1.83 4.91
CA ASP A 54 -15.64 1.30 4.79
C ASP A 54 -15.89 0.70 3.40
N LEU A 55 -15.40 1.35 2.34
CA LEU A 55 -15.51 0.85 0.98
C LEU A 55 -14.78 -0.50 0.81
N PHE A 56 -13.54 -0.60 1.29
CA PHE A 56 -12.77 -1.85 1.25
C PHE A 56 -13.48 -2.96 2.00
N ILE A 57 -13.94 -2.69 3.23
CA ILE A 57 -14.63 -3.69 4.07
C ILE A 57 -15.91 -4.18 3.39
N ASN A 58 -16.76 -3.27 2.94
CA ASN A 58 -18.05 -3.63 2.34
C ASN A 58 -17.88 -4.45 1.06
N MET A 59 -16.95 -4.05 0.19
CA MET A 59 -16.73 -4.72 -1.09
C MET A 59 -16.03 -6.07 -0.94
N LEU A 60 -15.05 -6.18 -0.04
CA LEU A 60 -14.37 -7.46 0.20
C LEU A 60 -15.27 -8.44 0.96
N SER A 61 -16.08 -7.97 1.90
CA SER A 61 -17.04 -8.81 2.63
C SER A 61 -18.15 -9.33 1.72
N SER A 62 -18.62 -8.54 0.75
CA SER A 62 -19.63 -8.95 -0.23
C SER A 62 -19.07 -9.78 -1.40
N SER A 63 -17.77 -10.04 -1.43
CA SER A 63 -17.10 -10.71 -2.55
C SER A 63 -17.31 -12.22 -2.64
N TYR A 64 -17.79 -12.86 -1.56
CA TYR A 64 -17.83 -14.33 -1.40
C TYR A 64 -16.45 -15.02 -1.47
N THR A 65 -15.36 -14.26 -1.44
CA THR A 65 -14.00 -14.80 -1.56
C THR A 65 -13.15 -14.66 -0.31
N CYS A 66 -13.50 -13.74 0.59
CA CYS A 66 -12.74 -13.42 1.80
C CYS A 66 -13.36 -14.08 3.04
N CYS A 67 -12.52 -14.46 4.00
CA CYS A 67 -12.95 -14.91 5.33
C CYS A 67 -12.51 -13.97 6.45
N ILE A 68 -11.35 -13.31 6.29
CA ILE A 68 -10.84 -12.32 7.24
C ILE A 68 -10.31 -11.11 6.48
N LEU A 69 -10.59 -9.94 7.03
CA LEU A 69 -10.05 -8.66 6.60
C LEU A 69 -9.22 -8.05 7.74
N VAL A 70 -8.06 -7.49 7.41
CA VAL A 70 -7.16 -6.79 8.34
C VAL A 70 -6.87 -5.41 7.74
N SER A 71 -7.41 -4.37 8.37
CA SER A 71 -7.20 -2.99 7.94
C SER A 71 -6.18 -2.30 8.83
N GLU A 72 -5.48 -1.31 8.28
CA GLU A 72 -4.71 -0.31 9.06
C GLU A 72 -5.62 0.37 10.10
N GLU A 73 -6.85 0.72 9.67
CA GLU A 73 -7.81 1.57 10.38
C GLU A 73 -8.66 0.82 11.42
N ASN A 74 -8.46 -0.49 11.59
CA ASN A 74 -9.22 -1.30 12.55
C ASN A 74 -8.30 -2.01 13.54
N ASP A 75 -8.55 -1.79 14.84
CA ASP A 75 -7.78 -2.43 15.92
C ASP A 75 -7.91 -3.96 15.95
N THR A 76 -9.05 -4.48 15.49
CA THR A 76 -9.35 -5.91 15.46
C THR A 76 -9.59 -6.40 14.05
N VAL A 77 -9.27 -7.68 13.82
CA VAL A 77 -9.62 -8.35 12.56
C VAL A 77 -11.12 -8.35 12.34
N ILE A 78 -11.53 -8.25 11.08
CA ILE A 78 -12.93 -8.28 10.67
C ILE A 78 -13.21 -9.66 10.08
N GLU A 79 -14.08 -10.41 10.72
CA GLU A 79 -14.55 -11.71 10.24
C GLU A 79 -15.73 -11.52 9.30
N VAL A 80 -15.64 -12.09 8.09
CA VAL A 80 -16.74 -12.04 7.12
C VAL A 80 -17.86 -12.97 7.58
N GLU A 81 -19.12 -12.56 7.46
CA GLU A 81 -20.28 -13.38 7.84
C GLU A 81 -20.31 -14.74 7.11
N ASP A 82 -20.75 -15.81 7.79
CA ASP A 82 -20.69 -17.20 7.27
C ASP A 82 -21.29 -17.38 5.87
N LYS A 83 -22.40 -16.70 5.55
CA LYS A 83 -23.05 -16.74 4.22
C LYS A 83 -22.20 -16.16 3.09
N PHE A 84 -21.21 -15.33 3.41
CA PHE A 84 -20.32 -14.65 2.47
C PHE A 84 -18.87 -15.11 2.60
N LYS A 85 -18.57 -16.08 3.49
CA LYS A 85 -17.21 -16.55 3.72
C LYS A 85 -16.62 -17.25 2.50
N GLY A 86 -15.46 -16.77 2.07
CA GLY A 86 -14.57 -17.47 1.17
C GLY A 86 -13.35 -18.04 1.90
N LYS A 87 -12.21 -18.04 1.20
CA LYS A 87 -10.98 -18.74 1.63
C LYS A 87 -9.74 -17.85 1.72
N TYR A 88 -9.90 -16.56 1.44
CA TYR A 88 -8.81 -15.61 1.39
C TYR A 88 -8.84 -14.67 2.59
N ILE A 89 -7.65 -14.30 3.04
CA ILE A 89 -7.42 -13.31 4.09
C ILE A 89 -6.81 -12.11 3.39
N VAL A 90 -7.37 -10.93 3.59
CA VAL A 90 -6.91 -9.71 2.92
C VAL A 90 -6.43 -8.72 3.97
N CYS A 91 -5.15 -8.37 3.90
CA CYS A 91 -4.55 -7.29 4.68
C CYS A 91 -4.45 -6.07 3.78
N PHE A 92 -4.88 -4.89 4.23
CA PHE A 92 -4.82 -3.69 3.42
C PHE A 92 -4.57 -2.42 4.24
N ASP A 93 -3.94 -1.47 3.57
CA ASP A 93 -3.93 -0.06 3.92
C ASP A 93 -4.92 0.63 2.96
N PRO A 94 -6.09 1.07 3.44
CA PRO A 94 -7.08 1.68 2.56
C PRO A 94 -6.56 3.00 1.97
N LEU A 95 -5.69 3.73 2.69
CA LEU A 95 -5.19 5.04 2.25
C LEU A 95 -3.80 5.37 2.82
N ASP A 96 -2.76 4.88 2.15
CA ASP A 96 -1.36 5.23 2.43
C ASP A 96 -1.05 6.67 2.03
N GLY A 97 -0.37 7.38 2.92
CA GLY A 97 0.01 8.77 2.73
C GLY A 97 -1.10 9.76 3.08
N SER A 98 -2.06 9.40 3.93
CA SER A 98 -3.16 10.29 4.33
C SER A 98 -2.72 11.67 4.83
N SER A 99 -1.54 11.78 5.46
CA SER A 99 -0.95 13.09 5.85
C SER A 99 -0.65 14.04 4.69
N ASN A 100 -0.68 13.54 3.45
CA ASN A 100 -0.38 14.26 2.22
C ASN A 100 -1.64 14.61 1.40
N ILE A 101 -2.84 14.28 1.88
CA ILE A 101 -4.10 14.58 1.20
C ILE A 101 -4.30 16.08 1.03
N ASP A 102 -4.11 16.85 2.12
CA ASP A 102 -4.37 18.31 2.14
C ASP A 102 -3.50 19.10 1.16
N CYS A 103 -2.33 18.56 0.80
CA CYS A 103 -1.39 19.17 -0.14
C CYS A 103 -1.45 18.57 -1.55
N LEU A 104 -2.44 17.71 -1.83
CA LEU A 104 -2.69 17.09 -3.13
C LEU A 104 -1.47 16.33 -3.68
N VAL A 105 -0.67 15.77 -2.79
CA VAL A 105 0.45 14.91 -3.16
C VAL A 105 -0.08 13.49 -3.40
N SER A 106 0.66 12.70 -4.19
CA SER A 106 0.24 11.34 -4.52
C SER A 106 0.08 10.46 -3.28
N ILE A 107 -1.05 9.76 -3.21
CA ILE A 107 -1.43 8.80 -2.16
C ILE A 107 -1.78 7.46 -2.83
N GLY A 108 -2.28 6.49 -2.07
CA GLY A 108 -2.65 5.20 -2.66
C GLY A 108 -3.21 4.21 -1.65
N SER A 109 -3.54 3.01 -2.11
CA SER A 109 -3.98 1.91 -1.25
C SER A 109 -3.03 0.73 -1.41
N ILE A 110 -2.75 -0.02 -0.34
CA ILE A 110 -1.83 -1.17 -0.35
C ILE A 110 -2.63 -2.41 0.04
N PHE A 111 -2.37 -3.55 -0.59
CA PHE A 111 -3.04 -4.79 -0.22
C PHE A 111 -2.15 -6.03 -0.37
N GLY A 112 -2.40 -7.01 0.48
CA GLY A 112 -1.83 -8.35 0.44
C GLY A 112 -2.90 -9.40 0.68
N ILE A 113 -2.85 -10.48 -0.09
CA ILE A 113 -3.82 -11.57 -0.02
C ILE A 113 -3.10 -12.85 0.38
N TYR A 114 -3.59 -13.48 1.43
CA TYR A 114 -3.20 -14.82 1.87
C TYR A 114 -4.32 -15.81 1.61
N LYS A 115 -3.96 -17.08 1.49
CA LYS A 115 -4.94 -18.17 1.52
C LYS A 115 -5.00 -18.72 2.94
N LYS A 116 -6.20 -18.98 3.46
CA LYS A 116 -6.37 -19.72 4.72
C LYS A 116 -5.69 -21.08 4.62
N GLN A 117 -4.89 -21.44 5.62
CA GLN A 117 -4.07 -22.67 5.59
C GLN A 117 -4.80 -23.87 6.17
N ASN A 118 -5.56 -23.67 7.26
CA ASN A 118 -6.21 -24.77 7.98
C ASN A 118 -7.70 -24.85 7.64
N GLU A 119 -8.25 -26.06 7.62
CA GLU A 119 -9.70 -26.28 7.65
C GLU A 119 -10.23 -26.14 9.08
N GLY A 120 -11.49 -25.71 9.24
CA GLY A 120 -12.10 -25.47 10.57
C GLY A 120 -12.24 -23.99 10.96
N PRO A 121 -12.53 -23.70 12.25
CA PRO A 121 -12.75 -22.33 12.73
C PRO A 121 -11.54 -21.43 12.49
N LEU A 122 -11.78 -20.13 12.37
CA LEU A 122 -10.70 -19.16 12.19
C LEU A 122 -9.86 -19.06 13.47
N SER A 123 -8.54 -19.09 13.29
CA SER A 123 -7.59 -18.91 14.37
C SER A 123 -6.66 -17.74 14.08
N LEU A 124 -6.11 -17.13 15.13
CA LEU A 124 -5.10 -16.07 14.98
C LEU A 124 -3.90 -16.54 14.13
N LYS A 125 -3.56 -17.84 14.19
CA LYS A 125 -2.48 -18.42 13.37
C LYS A 125 -2.78 -18.38 11.87
N ASP A 126 -4.04 -18.42 11.46
CA ASP A 126 -4.40 -18.28 10.05
C ASP A 126 -4.17 -16.85 9.54
N VAL A 127 -4.25 -15.85 10.43
CA VAL A 127 -4.03 -14.43 10.11
C VAL A 127 -2.55 -14.06 10.12
N LEU A 128 -1.81 -14.53 11.12
CA LEU A 128 -0.39 -14.21 11.34
C LEU A 128 0.53 -15.04 10.43
N GLN A 129 0.41 -14.85 9.11
CA GLN A 129 1.25 -15.54 8.11
C GLN A 129 2.46 -14.70 7.69
N SER A 130 3.59 -15.37 7.43
CA SER A 130 4.75 -14.76 6.78
C SER A 130 4.39 -14.22 5.40
N GLY A 131 4.97 -13.07 5.01
CA GLY A 131 4.79 -12.47 3.69
C GLY A 131 5.17 -13.38 2.52
N ASP A 132 6.01 -14.38 2.74
CA ASP A 132 6.34 -15.40 1.73
C ASP A 132 5.11 -16.23 1.30
N ASN A 133 4.05 -16.25 2.12
CA ASN A 133 2.80 -16.96 1.84
C ASN A 133 1.76 -16.12 1.07
N LEU A 134 2.11 -14.89 0.65
CA LEU A 134 1.24 -14.05 -0.17
C LEU A 134 0.93 -14.75 -1.50
N VAL A 135 -0.35 -14.90 -1.81
CA VAL A 135 -0.81 -15.45 -3.10
C VAL A 135 -1.03 -14.35 -4.15
N CYS A 136 -1.18 -13.12 -3.69
CA CYS A 136 -1.28 -11.89 -4.45
C CYS A 136 -0.89 -10.72 -3.54
N ALA A 137 -0.21 -9.71 -4.09
CA ALA A 137 -0.01 -8.44 -3.41
C ALA A 137 0.13 -7.33 -4.43
N GLY A 138 -0.18 -6.10 -4.02
CA GLY A 138 -0.11 -4.95 -4.89
C GLY A 138 -0.46 -3.66 -4.17
N TYR A 139 -0.53 -2.61 -4.96
CA TYR A 139 -0.96 -1.30 -4.52
C TYR A 139 -1.66 -0.56 -5.65
N ALA A 140 -2.57 0.34 -5.30
CA ALA A 140 -3.06 1.38 -6.17
C ALA A 140 -2.32 2.69 -5.86
N LEU A 141 -1.90 3.41 -6.89
CA LEU A 141 -1.31 4.72 -6.80
C LEU A 141 -2.30 5.74 -7.38
N TYR A 142 -2.68 6.71 -6.56
CA TYR A 142 -3.50 7.85 -6.93
C TYR A 142 -2.58 9.06 -7.15
N GLY A 143 -1.94 9.05 -8.34
CA GLY A 143 -1.00 10.09 -8.75
C GLY A 143 -1.56 10.99 -9.85
N SER A 144 -0.68 11.46 -10.73
CA SER A 144 -1.11 12.17 -11.97
C SER A 144 -1.99 11.31 -12.88
N ALA A 145 -1.87 9.99 -12.75
CA ALA A 145 -2.77 9.00 -13.28
C ALA A 145 -2.95 7.91 -12.22
N THR A 146 -4.12 7.27 -12.23
CA THR A 146 -4.39 6.14 -11.35
C THR A 146 -3.80 4.87 -11.94
N MET A 147 -2.99 4.15 -11.17
CA MET A 147 -2.40 2.88 -11.57
C MET A 147 -2.54 1.83 -10.47
N VAL A 148 -2.86 0.59 -10.83
CA VAL A 148 -2.72 -0.56 -9.95
C VAL A 148 -1.52 -1.37 -10.38
N VAL A 149 -0.62 -1.66 -9.45
CA VAL A 149 0.53 -2.54 -9.65
C VAL A 149 0.35 -3.77 -8.77
N LEU A 150 0.36 -4.96 -9.36
CA LEU A 150 0.17 -6.20 -8.62
C LEU A 150 1.04 -7.35 -9.11
N SER A 151 1.24 -8.34 -8.25
CA SER A 151 1.92 -9.61 -8.51
C SER A 151 1.08 -10.78 -8.02
N LEU A 152 0.98 -11.83 -8.83
CA LEU A 152 0.35 -13.12 -8.48
C LEU A 152 1.38 -14.24 -8.24
N GLY A 153 2.66 -13.86 -8.10
CA GLY A 153 3.80 -14.78 -8.00
C GLY A 153 4.52 -15.06 -9.33
N GLN A 154 4.04 -14.50 -10.45
CA GLN A 154 4.62 -14.71 -11.80
C GLN A 154 5.00 -13.36 -12.45
N GLY A 155 5.77 -12.57 -11.71
CA GLY A 155 6.14 -11.21 -12.11
C GLY A 155 5.13 -10.15 -11.66
N VAL A 156 5.49 -8.90 -11.92
CA VAL A 156 4.76 -7.70 -11.51
C VAL A 156 4.18 -7.03 -12.76
N ASN A 157 2.93 -6.61 -12.73
CA ASN A 157 2.28 -5.91 -13.85
C ASN A 157 1.58 -4.65 -13.35
N GLY A 158 1.61 -3.60 -14.17
CA GLY A 158 0.95 -2.33 -13.93
C GLY A 158 -0.23 -2.14 -14.87
N PHE A 159 -1.36 -1.71 -14.31
CA PHE A 159 -2.60 -1.46 -15.01
C PHE A 159 -3.02 -0.01 -14.76
N MET A 160 -3.17 0.77 -15.82
CA MET A 160 -3.60 2.17 -15.73
C MET A 160 -5.11 2.26 -15.83
N TYR A 161 -5.74 3.06 -14.98
CA TYR A 161 -7.17 3.32 -15.05
C TYR A 161 -7.47 4.25 -16.23
N ASP A 162 -8.41 3.86 -17.08
CA ASP A 162 -9.00 4.70 -18.12
C ASP A 162 -10.38 5.17 -17.66
N PRO A 163 -10.56 6.46 -17.29
CA PRO A 163 -11.85 6.98 -16.84
C PRO A 163 -12.95 6.97 -17.91
N ALA A 164 -12.60 6.99 -19.20
CA ALA A 164 -13.58 7.01 -20.28
C ALA A 164 -14.27 5.64 -20.46
N VAL A 165 -13.53 4.57 -20.23
CA VAL A 165 -14.05 3.18 -20.26
C VAL A 165 -14.46 2.72 -18.86
N GLY A 166 -13.88 3.32 -17.82
CA GLY A 166 -14.00 2.91 -16.43
C GLY A 166 -13.26 1.61 -16.15
N GLU A 167 -12.18 1.28 -16.85
CA GLU A 167 -11.49 -0.01 -16.68
C GLU A 167 -9.98 0.17 -16.49
N PHE A 168 -9.36 -0.80 -15.82
CA PHE A 168 -7.91 -0.86 -15.67
C PHE A 168 -7.28 -1.63 -16.84
N LEU A 169 -6.51 -0.91 -17.64
CA LEU A 169 -5.86 -1.43 -18.84
C LEU A 169 -4.41 -1.83 -18.52
N LEU A 170 -3.99 -3.01 -18.97
CA LEU A 170 -2.61 -3.46 -18.83
C LEU A 170 -1.68 -2.57 -19.67
N THR A 171 -0.93 -1.69 -19.01
CA THR A 171 0.02 -0.77 -19.66
C THR A 171 1.46 -1.22 -19.47
N GLU A 172 1.77 -1.87 -18.34
CA GLU A 172 3.13 -2.26 -17.98
C GLU A 172 3.21 -3.77 -17.72
N ARG A 173 3.88 -4.49 -18.62
CA ARG A 173 4.05 -5.94 -18.50
C ARG A 173 5.37 -6.27 -17.82
N ASN A 174 5.31 -7.18 -16.86
CA ASN A 174 6.48 -7.81 -16.27
C ASN A 174 7.52 -6.79 -15.77
N MET A 175 7.07 -5.78 -15.03
CA MET A 175 7.91 -4.70 -14.49
C MET A 175 9.13 -5.26 -13.76
N ARG A 176 10.29 -4.63 -13.98
CA ARG A 176 11.56 -5.00 -13.34
C ARG A 176 12.29 -3.76 -12.86
N ILE A 177 12.71 -3.79 -11.61
CA ILE A 177 13.59 -2.76 -11.06
C ILE A 177 14.98 -2.86 -11.69
N LYS A 178 15.61 -1.73 -11.94
CA LYS A 178 17.00 -1.68 -12.40
C LYS A 178 17.92 -2.26 -11.31
N PRO A 179 18.97 -3.03 -11.66
CA PRO A 179 19.90 -3.59 -10.67
C PRO A 179 20.57 -2.54 -9.79
N ARG A 180 20.74 -1.30 -10.31
CA ARG A 180 21.25 -0.16 -9.55
C ARG A 180 20.60 1.14 -10.07
N GLY A 181 20.04 1.93 -9.15
CA GLY A 181 19.57 3.28 -9.43
C GLY A 181 20.52 4.36 -8.90
N LYS A 182 20.13 5.62 -9.12
CA LYS A 182 20.86 6.83 -8.69
C LYS A 182 20.02 7.74 -7.79
N ILE A 183 19.01 7.18 -7.13
CA ILE A 183 18.09 7.89 -6.24
C ILE A 183 18.10 7.20 -4.88
N TYR A 184 18.14 7.98 -3.80
CA TYR A 184 17.81 7.51 -2.46
C TYR A 184 16.61 8.29 -1.93
N SER A 185 15.76 7.60 -1.16
CA SER A 185 14.51 8.13 -0.63
C SER A 185 14.38 7.81 0.84
N ILE A 186 14.50 8.83 1.67
CA ILE A 186 14.44 8.77 3.14
C ILE A 186 14.08 10.15 3.69
N ASN A 187 13.35 10.20 4.80
CA ASN A 187 13.09 11.45 5.50
C ASN A 187 14.33 11.87 6.32
N GLU A 188 15.14 12.77 5.76
CA GLU A 188 16.35 13.28 6.42
C GLU A 188 16.09 14.12 7.68
N GLY A 189 14.84 14.51 7.95
CA GLY A 189 14.48 15.14 9.22
C GLY A 189 14.75 14.25 10.43
N TYR A 190 14.87 12.93 10.24
CA TYR A 190 15.22 11.98 11.30
C TYR A 190 16.73 11.71 11.41
N ASP A 191 17.60 12.46 10.72
CA ASP A 191 19.05 12.20 10.71
C ASP A 191 19.64 12.08 12.11
N MET A 192 19.25 12.93 13.06
CA MET A 192 19.74 12.86 14.45
C MET A 192 19.40 11.54 15.17
N PHE A 193 18.41 10.79 14.70
CA PHE A 193 17.89 9.58 15.35
C PHE A 193 18.25 8.28 14.62
N TRP A 194 18.94 8.36 13.48
CA TRP A 194 19.38 7.19 12.74
C TRP A 194 20.53 6.46 13.42
N ASP A 195 20.58 5.15 13.17
CA ASP A 195 21.77 4.35 13.43
C ASP A 195 22.95 4.78 12.55
N ASP A 196 24.15 4.35 12.95
CA ASP A 196 25.39 4.72 12.26
C ASP A 196 25.42 4.21 10.82
N ALA A 197 24.86 3.02 10.57
CA ALA A 197 24.83 2.41 9.24
C ALA A 197 23.99 3.22 8.23
N THR A 198 22.80 3.68 8.65
CA THR A 198 21.93 4.53 7.83
C THR A 198 22.60 5.86 7.56
N ARG A 199 23.16 6.49 8.59
CA ARG A 199 23.85 7.78 8.48
C ARG A 199 25.06 7.68 7.53
N GLU A 200 25.86 6.63 7.67
CA GLU A 200 27.00 6.37 6.80
C GLU A 200 26.54 6.16 5.34
N TYR A 201 25.51 5.33 5.13
CA TYR A 201 24.97 5.07 3.80
C TYR A 201 24.53 6.36 3.09
N VAL A 202 23.72 7.19 3.77
CA VAL A 202 23.22 8.47 3.22
C VAL A 202 24.38 9.43 2.95
N ASN A 203 25.36 9.52 3.86
CA ASN A 203 26.55 10.34 3.64
C ASN A 203 27.35 9.88 2.42
N ASN A 204 27.52 8.57 2.23
CA ASN A 204 28.17 8.00 1.05
C ASN A 204 27.37 8.23 -0.24
N LYS A 205 26.04 8.37 -0.18
CA LYS A 205 25.21 8.75 -1.35
C LYS A 205 25.37 10.22 -1.72
N LYS A 206 25.51 11.12 -0.72
CA LYS A 206 25.70 12.56 -0.92
C LYS A 206 27.13 12.92 -1.32
N ARG A 207 28.12 12.21 -0.76
CA ARG A 207 29.56 12.47 -0.93
C ARG A 207 30.29 11.17 -1.30
N PRO A 208 30.03 10.61 -2.49
CA PRO A 208 30.69 9.39 -2.95
C PRO A 208 32.22 9.57 -3.01
N LYS A 209 32.96 8.60 -2.46
CA LYS A 209 34.43 8.61 -2.42
C LYS A 209 35.08 7.92 -3.63
N ASP A 210 34.28 7.21 -4.43
CA ASP A 210 34.71 6.42 -5.60
C ASP A 210 34.72 7.22 -6.91
N GLY A 211 34.54 8.54 -6.83
CA GLY A 211 34.50 9.44 -8.00
C GLY A 211 33.17 9.39 -8.77
N THR A 212 32.18 8.62 -8.32
CA THR A 212 30.84 8.63 -8.94
C THR A 212 30.07 9.91 -8.61
N SER A 213 29.05 10.24 -9.40
CA SER A 213 28.18 11.37 -9.08
C SER A 213 27.31 11.06 -7.85
N PRO A 214 27.03 12.06 -7.00
CA PRO A 214 26.07 11.91 -5.91
C PRO A 214 24.70 11.42 -6.40
N TYR A 215 23.99 10.71 -5.54
CA TYR A 215 22.64 10.27 -5.83
C TYR A 215 21.67 11.45 -5.64
N GLY A 216 20.60 11.48 -6.44
CA GLY A 216 19.50 12.42 -6.22
C GLY A 216 18.68 12.02 -4.99
N ALA A 217 18.40 12.97 -4.11
CA ALA A 217 17.42 12.79 -3.04
C ALA A 217 16.01 12.98 -3.60
N ARG A 218 15.09 12.06 -3.31
CA ARG A 218 13.66 12.21 -3.57
C ARG A 218 12.93 11.62 -2.39
N TYR A 219 12.00 12.36 -1.79
CA TYR A 219 11.15 11.84 -0.73
C TYR A 219 9.79 12.51 -0.88
N ILE A 220 8.79 11.74 -1.34
CA ILE A 220 7.42 12.23 -1.55
C ILE A 220 6.69 12.25 -0.20
N GLY A 221 6.97 11.27 0.67
CA GLY A 221 6.35 11.16 1.98
C GLY A 221 5.12 10.23 2.02
N SER A 222 4.73 9.67 0.87
CA SER A 222 3.77 8.56 0.77
C SER A 222 4.52 7.32 0.31
N MET A 223 4.41 6.21 1.06
CA MET A 223 5.18 5.00 0.81
C MET A 223 4.91 4.46 -0.60
N VAL A 224 3.65 4.41 -1.01
CA VAL A 224 3.22 3.94 -2.33
C VAL A 224 3.89 4.70 -3.47
N ALA A 225 3.98 6.03 -3.37
CA ALA A 225 4.57 6.87 -4.39
C ALA A 225 6.11 6.73 -4.45
N ASP A 226 6.77 6.66 -3.28
CA ASP A 226 8.21 6.47 -3.19
C ASP A 226 8.64 5.07 -3.64
N VAL A 227 7.87 4.02 -3.29
CA VAL A 227 8.08 2.64 -3.75
C VAL A 227 7.83 2.52 -5.25
N HIS A 228 6.74 3.08 -5.77
CA HIS A 228 6.43 3.03 -7.20
C HIS A 228 7.55 3.65 -8.03
N ARG A 229 8.01 4.86 -7.66
CA ARG A 229 9.17 5.50 -8.30
C ARG A 229 10.42 4.62 -8.22
N THR A 230 10.65 3.97 -7.08
CA THR A 230 11.81 3.08 -6.88
C THR A 230 11.75 1.88 -7.82
N ILE A 231 10.58 1.28 -8.03
CA ILE A 231 10.39 0.18 -8.99
C ILE A 231 10.68 0.66 -10.42
N CYS A 232 10.12 1.80 -10.83
CA CYS A 232 10.23 2.31 -12.21
C CYS A 232 11.63 2.84 -12.55
N TYR A 233 12.25 3.59 -11.64
CA TYR A 233 13.52 4.30 -11.91
C TYR A 233 14.74 3.61 -11.29
N GLY A 234 14.53 2.63 -10.42
CA GLY A 234 15.58 2.06 -9.59
C GLY A 234 16.03 3.02 -8.50
N GLY A 235 16.80 2.51 -7.54
CA GLY A 235 17.30 3.29 -6.41
C GLY A 235 17.01 2.55 -5.12
N ILE A 236 16.85 3.30 -4.04
CA ILE A 236 16.49 2.75 -2.74
C ILE A 236 15.47 3.65 -2.03
N PHE A 237 14.47 3.01 -1.42
CA PHE A 237 13.58 3.63 -0.44
C PHE A 237 13.92 3.05 0.94
N MET A 238 13.99 3.92 1.95
CA MET A 238 14.39 3.55 3.30
C MET A 238 13.45 4.20 4.31
N TYR A 239 12.98 3.37 5.26
CA TYR A 239 12.25 3.80 6.44
C TYR A 239 12.83 3.07 7.66
N PRO A 240 14.07 3.42 8.08
CA PRO A 240 14.78 2.69 9.11
C PRO A 240 14.13 2.87 10.48
N ALA A 241 14.49 2.00 11.42
CA ALA A 241 14.25 2.25 12.82
C ALA A 241 14.99 3.53 13.25
N THR A 242 14.40 4.26 14.18
CA THR A 242 15.02 5.43 14.81
C THR A 242 15.09 5.18 16.32
N SER A 243 15.92 5.94 17.04
CA SER A 243 15.95 5.85 18.51
C SER A 243 14.60 6.17 19.16
N GLU A 244 13.77 7.00 18.53
CA GLU A 244 12.39 7.29 18.97
C GLU A 244 11.36 6.23 18.53
N ALA A 245 11.66 5.50 17.45
CA ALA A 245 10.83 4.41 16.93
C ALA A 245 11.67 3.16 16.64
N PRO A 246 12.07 2.38 17.68
CA PRO A 246 13.02 1.27 17.53
C PRO A 246 12.52 0.12 16.63
N LYS A 247 11.20 0.05 16.40
CA LYS A 247 10.57 -0.94 15.52
C LYS A 247 10.27 -0.40 14.11
N GLY A 248 10.66 0.84 13.81
CA GLY A 248 10.27 1.58 12.60
C GLY A 248 8.82 2.10 12.68
N LYS A 249 8.46 3.03 11.78
CA LYS A 249 7.10 3.61 11.70
C LYS A 249 6.20 2.91 10.68
N VAL A 250 6.75 2.27 9.65
CA VAL A 250 5.95 1.45 8.73
C VAL A 250 5.39 0.27 9.52
N LYS A 251 4.07 0.25 9.73
CA LYS A 251 3.40 -0.76 10.54
C LYS A 251 3.68 -2.14 9.91
N LYS A 252 4.24 -3.06 10.70
CA LYS A 252 4.28 -4.50 10.38
C LYS A 252 2.87 -5.12 10.27
N ASN A 253 1.81 -4.34 10.43
CA ASN A 253 0.44 -4.83 10.47
C ASN A 253 -0.05 -5.31 9.09
N ILE A 254 0.55 -4.85 7.98
CA ILE A 254 0.23 -5.33 6.63
C ILE A 254 1.11 -6.55 6.24
N CYS A 255 2.20 -6.78 6.98
CA CYS A 255 3.10 -7.92 6.83
C CYS A 255 3.56 -8.40 8.20
N LEU A 256 2.75 -9.24 8.85
CA LEU A 256 3.09 -9.90 10.11
C LEU A 256 4.16 -10.97 9.85
N SER A 257 5.37 -10.49 9.56
CA SER A 257 6.58 -11.31 9.57
C SER A 257 6.94 -11.63 11.01
N THR A 258 6.66 -12.85 11.41
CA THR A 258 7.23 -13.51 12.59
C THR A 258 8.70 -13.85 12.32
N ARG A 259 9.56 -12.83 12.26
CA ARG A 259 10.98 -13.01 12.60
C ARG A 259 11.30 -12.08 13.77
N GLY A 260 11.28 -12.66 14.96
CA GLY A 260 11.75 -11.99 16.19
C GLY A 260 10.73 -11.84 17.33
N ALA A 261 9.81 -12.78 17.53
CA ALA A 261 9.30 -12.97 18.90
C ALA A 261 10.39 -13.75 19.66
N PRO A 262 10.94 -13.21 20.76
CA PRO A 262 11.74 -14.02 21.67
C PRO A 262 10.82 -15.06 22.34
N ASP A 263 11.34 -16.28 22.47
CA ASP A 263 10.73 -17.35 23.28
C ASP A 263 10.48 -16.90 24.73
#